data_AF-A0A453B4Y1-F1
#
_entry.id   AF-A0A453B4Y1-F1
#
_cell.length_a   1.000
_cell.length_b   1.000
_cell.length_c   1.000
_cell.angle_alpha   90.00
_cell.angle_beta   90.00
_cell.angle_gamma   90.00
#
_symmetry.space_group_name_H-M   'P 1'
#
loop_
_entity.id
_entity.type
_entity.pdbx_description
1 polymer ?
#
loop_
_entity_poly.entity_id
_entity_poly.type
_entity_poly.pdbx_seq_one_letter_code
_entity_poly.pdbx_strand_id
1 'polypeptide(L)'
;MLDVYDFRDDIWLCHSKGGKCFDFTAFEPAIGTMMEVEAFLSANPSEIVTLILEDYVSSDHGLSKLFHSAGLTKYWFPVSSMPRDGGDWPRVRDMIRRNHRLLVFTSDESKERAEGIAYQWNFMVENQCKLQRWKFLRKKPRC
;
A
#
# COMPACT_ATOMS: atom_id res chain seq x y z
N MET A 1 4.02 4.92 -1.02
CA MET A 1 3.24 4.36 -2.15
C MET A 1 4.21 3.55 -2.98
N LEU A 2 3.82 2.35 -3.38
CA LEU A 2 4.64 1.42 -4.17
C LEU A 2 3.79 0.93 -5.34
N ASP A 3 4.38 0.88 -6.52
CA ASP A 3 3.71 0.39 -7.71
C ASP A 3 4.12 -1.06 -7.92
N VAL A 4 3.15 -1.98 -7.92
CA VAL A 4 3.38 -3.43 -7.92
C VAL A 4 2.79 -4.08 -9.17
N TYR A 5 3.57 -4.92 -9.84
CA TYR A 5 3.21 -5.54 -11.12
C TYR A 5 3.60 -7.02 -11.13
N ASP A 6 2.82 -7.84 -11.84
CA ASP A 6 3.33 -9.14 -12.31
C ASP A 6 4.40 -8.90 -13.39
N PHE A 7 5.60 -9.44 -13.18
CA PHE A 7 6.69 -9.35 -14.15
C PHE A 7 7.69 -10.49 -13.98
N ARG A 8 8.11 -11.13 -15.09
CA ARG A 8 9.07 -12.24 -15.08
C ARG A 8 8.71 -13.33 -14.04
N ASP A 9 7.43 -13.73 -14.05
CA ASP A 9 6.86 -14.77 -13.16
C ASP A 9 6.97 -14.49 -11.65
N ASP A 10 7.15 -13.21 -11.26
CA ASP A 10 7.19 -12.75 -9.87
C ASP A 10 6.49 -11.37 -9.74
N ILE A 11 6.41 -10.83 -8.52
CA ILE A 11 5.88 -9.49 -8.25
C ILE A 11 7.03 -8.50 -8.12
N TRP A 12 6.95 -7.42 -8.89
CA TRP A 12 8.02 -6.43 -9.01
C TRP A 12 7.54 -5.04 -8.61
N LEU A 13 8.47 -4.28 -8.05
CA LEU A 13 8.36 -2.83 -8.01
C LEU A 13 8.67 -2.27 -9.39
N CYS A 14 7.74 -1.50 -9.94
CA CYS A 14 7.84 -1.01 -11.30
C CYS A 14 7.00 0.24 -11.50
N HIS A 15 7.54 1.28 -12.14
CA HIS A 15 6.76 2.50 -12.42
C HIS A 15 6.58 2.65 -13.94
N SER A 16 5.39 2.27 -14.42
CA SER A 16 5.09 2.13 -15.84
C SER A 16 3.69 2.65 -16.20
N LYS A 17 3.22 2.37 -17.41
CA LYS A 17 1.90 2.78 -17.92
C LYS A 17 1.17 1.60 -18.56
N GLY A 18 -0.16 1.67 -18.53
CA GLY A 18 -1.02 0.68 -19.17
C GLY A 18 -1.04 -0.69 -18.48
N GLY A 19 -0.73 -0.74 -17.18
CA GLY A 19 -0.76 -1.97 -16.39
C GLY A 19 0.25 -3.02 -16.81
N LYS A 20 1.37 -2.61 -17.45
CA LYS A 20 2.44 -3.52 -17.87
C LYS A 20 3.78 -3.02 -17.38
N CYS A 21 4.58 -3.90 -16.80
CA CYS A 21 5.98 -3.64 -16.51
C CYS A 21 6.88 -4.04 -17.69
N PHE A 22 7.93 -3.26 -17.93
CA PHE A 22 8.95 -3.52 -18.95
C PHE A 22 10.34 -3.57 -18.30
N ASP A 23 11.32 -4.17 -18.98
CA ASP A 23 12.69 -4.29 -18.46
C ASP A 23 13.30 -2.95 -18.04
N PHE A 24 12.99 -1.86 -18.76
CA PHE A 24 13.54 -0.53 -18.48
C PHE A 24 12.76 0.25 -17.41
N THR A 25 11.58 -0.22 -17.02
CA THR A 25 10.76 0.37 -15.95
C THR A 25 10.78 -0.45 -14.65
N ALA A 26 11.25 -1.69 -14.73
CA ALA A 26 11.40 -2.59 -13.60
C ALA A 26 12.53 -2.11 -12.69
N PHE A 27 12.27 -2.04 -11.39
CA PHE A 27 13.27 -1.66 -10.40
C PHE A 27 13.88 -2.91 -9.76
N GLU A 28 13.09 -3.64 -8.98
CA GLU A 28 13.52 -4.87 -8.31
C GLU A 28 12.32 -5.77 -7.94
N PRO A 29 12.53 -7.06 -7.65
CA PRO A 29 11.51 -7.92 -7.07
C PRO A 29 11.01 -7.37 -5.73
N ALA A 30 9.69 -7.33 -5.53
CA ALA A 30 9.08 -6.69 -4.36
C ALA A 30 9.40 -7.40 -3.03
N ILE A 31 9.81 -8.68 -3.07
CA ILE A 31 10.12 -9.46 -1.86
C ILE A 31 11.23 -8.82 -1.02
N GLY A 32 12.25 -8.23 -1.66
CA GLY A 32 13.35 -7.56 -0.94
C GLY A 32 12.83 -6.40 -0.10
N THR A 33 12.09 -5.48 -0.72
CA THR A 33 11.48 -4.34 -0.03
C THR A 33 10.49 -4.77 1.06
N MET A 34 9.70 -5.83 0.84
CA MET A 34 8.80 -6.35 1.88
C MET A 34 9.57 -6.93 3.08
N MET A 35 10.70 -7.59 2.86
CA MET A 35 11.58 -8.06 3.93
C MET A 35 12.24 -6.89 4.68
N GLU A 36 12.57 -5.78 4.01
CA GLU A 36 13.04 -4.56 4.69
C GLU A 36 11.97 -3.96 5.61
N VAL A 37 10.71 -3.94 5.17
CA VAL A 37 9.58 -3.52 6.02
C VAL A 37 9.41 -4.45 7.22
N GLU A 38 9.56 -5.76 7.03
CA GLU A 38 9.50 -6.73 8.13
C GLU A 38 10.62 -6.48 9.15
N ALA A 39 11.86 -6.31 8.66
CA ALA A 39 13.01 -6.04 9.49
C ALA A 39 12.83 -4.74 10.29
N PHE A 40 12.29 -3.70 9.65
CA PHE A 40 11.95 -2.44 10.32
C PHE A 40 10.90 -2.64 11.43
N LEU A 41 9.78 -3.31 11.14
CA LEU A 41 8.72 -3.55 12.13
C LEU A 41 9.18 -4.47 13.28
N SER A 42 10.08 -5.41 13.00
CA SER A 42 10.70 -6.27 13.99
C SER A 42 11.61 -5.49 14.94
N ALA A 43 12.48 -4.62 14.39
CA ALA A 43 13.38 -3.78 15.17
C ALA A 43 12.66 -2.66 15.94
N ASN A 44 11.49 -2.22 15.47
CA ASN A 44 10.76 -1.07 16.00
C ASN A 44 9.35 -1.48 16.47
N PRO A 45 9.19 -2.07 17.68
CA PRO A 45 7.93 -2.66 18.13
C PRO A 45 6.79 -1.64 18.35
N SER A 46 7.13 -0.36 18.49
CA SER A 46 6.15 0.72 18.69
C SER A 46 5.71 1.41 17.40
N GLU A 47 6.32 1.07 16.26
CA GLU A 47 6.05 1.74 14.99
C GLU A 47 4.96 1.01 14.19
N ILE A 48 4.26 1.79 13.38
CA ILE A 48 3.24 1.34 12.44
C ILE A 48 3.64 1.79 11.04
N VAL A 49 3.56 0.88 10.07
CA VAL A 49 3.82 1.17 8.66
C VAL A 49 2.51 1.12 7.88
N THR A 50 2.33 2.10 6.99
CA THR A 50 1.23 2.11 6.02
C THR A 50 1.81 1.98 4.62
N LEU A 51 1.37 0.95 3.89
CA LEU A 51 1.67 0.75 2.49
C LEU A 51 0.43 1.08 1.66
N ILE A 52 0.64 1.83 0.59
CA ILE A 52 -0.38 2.12 -0.44
C ILE A 52 0.18 1.56 -1.72
N LEU A 53 -0.51 0.59 -2.31
CA LEU A 53 -0.10 -0.14 -3.48
C LEU A 53 -0.86 0.38 -4.70
N GLU A 54 -0.14 0.93 -5.67
CA GLU A 54 -0.67 1.06 -7.03
C GLU A 54 -0.55 -0.32 -7.68
N ASP A 55 -1.67 -1.03 -7.70
CA ASP A 55 -1.73 -2.47 -7.86
C ASP A 55 -2.12 -2.90 -9.27
N TYR A 56 -1.18 -3.56 -9.94
CA TYR A 56 -1.33 -4.19 -11.24
C TYR A 56 -1.02 -5.69 -11.20
N VAL A 57 -1.10 -6.30 -10.01
CA VAL A 57 -0.88 -7.74 -9.80
C VAL A 57 -2.18 -8.50 -10.08
N SER A 58 -2.18 -9.30 -11.14
CA SER A 58 -3.29 -10.14 -11.60
C SER A 58 -3.16 -11.61 -11.20
N SER A 59 -1.96 -12.04 -10.81
CA SER A 59 -1.69 -13.41 -10.36
C SER A 59 -2.54 -13.77 -9.14
N ASP A 60 -3.02 -15.01 -9.13
CA ASP A 60 -3.94 -15.49 -8.09
C ASP A 60 -3.30 -15.43 -6.71
N HIS A 61 -3.87 -14.57 -5.85
CA HIS A 61 -3.41 -14.30 -4.49
C HIS A 61 -1.93 -13.87 -4.41
N GLY A 62 -1.43 -13.21 -5.45
CA GLY A 62 -0.02 -12.82 -5.56
C GLY A 62 0.45 -11.99 -4.37
N LEU A 63 -0.29 -10.94 -4.01
CA LEU A 63 0.10 -10.06 -2.90
C LEU A 63 0.04 -10.79 -1.56
N SER A 64 -1.00 -11.56 -1.29
CA SER A 64 -1.13 -12.36 -0.06
C SER A 64 0.05 -13.31 0.11
N LYS A 65 0.47 -13.98 -0.96
CA LYS A 65 1.65 -14.86 -0.98
C LYS A 65 2.94 -14.10 -0.75
N LEU A 66 3.11 -12.92 -1.37
CA LEU A 66 4.25 -12.04 -1.17
C LEU A 66 4.38 -11.61 0.30
N PHE A 67 3.31 -11.09 0.90
CA PHE A 67 3.32 -10.64 2.29
C PHE A 67 3.51 -11.80 3.28
N HIS A 68 2.93 -12.96 2.99
CA HIS A 68 3.16 -14.17 3.77
C HIS A 68 4.63 -14.60 3.74
N SER A 69 5.22 -14.66 2.54
CA SER A 69 6.62 -15.05 2.34
C SER A 69 7.60 -14.07 2.99
N ALA A 70 7.26 -12.78 3.01
CA ALA A 70 8.03 -11.74 3.70
C ALA A 70 7.86 -11.78 5.23
N GLY A 71 6.96 -12.59 5.79
CA GLY A 71 6.70 -12.65 7.23
C GLY A 71 5.85 -11.49 7.78
N LEU A 72 5.22 -10.70 6.91
CA LEU A 72 4.47 -9.49 7.28
C LEU A 72 3.04 -9.76 7.77
N THR A 73 2.46 -10.94 7.48
CA THR A 73 1.08 -11.29 7.89
C THR A 73 0.86 -11.15 9.39
N LYS A 74 1.88 -11.38 10.22
CA LYS A 74 1.79 -11.24 11.69
C LYS A 74 1.55 -9.79 12.17
N TYR A 75 1.80 -8.80 11.30
CA TYR A 75 1.59 -7.38 11.58
C TYR A 75 0.28 -6.84 10.99
N TRP A 76 -0.44 -7.64 10.22
CA TRP A 76 -1.53 -7.17 9.36
C TRP A 76 -2.69 -6.57 10.16
N PHE A 77 -3.11 -5.36 9.79
CA PHE A 77 -4.34 -4.77 10.28
C PHE A 77 -5.53 -5.29 9.45
N PRO A 78 -6.49 -6.03 10.04
CA PRO A 78 -7.57 -6.63 9.28
C PRO A 78 -8.60 -5.60 8.79
N VAL A 79 -9.02 -5.72 7.53
CA VAL A 79 -10.03 -4.85 6.90
C VAL A 79 -11.35 -4.83 7.68
N SER A 80 -11.74 -5.96 8.26
CA SER A 80 -12.96 -6.08 9.08
C SER A 80 -12.94 -5.22 10.36
N SER A 81 -11.75 -4.78 10.80
CA SER A 81 -11.58 -3.87 11.94
C SER A 81 -11.32 -2.42 11.52
N MET A 82 -11.30 -2.13 10.22
CA MET A 82 -11.13 -0.76 9.74
C MET A 82 -12.46 -0.01 9.89
N PRO A 83 -12.42 1.27 10.30
CA PRO A 83 -13.63 2.05 10.46
C PRO A 83 -14.37 2.22 9.13
N ARG A 84 -15.69 2.22 9.20
CA ARG A 84 -16.60 2.53 8.10
C ARG A 84 -17.58 3.62 8.54
N ASP A 85 -18.20 4.30 7.59
CA ASP A 85 -19.28 5.25 7.83
C ASP A 85 -18.96 6.37 8.84
N GLY A 86 -17.71 6.86 8.80
CA GLY A 86 -17.25 7.93 9.70
C GLY A 86 -16.85 7.47 11.10
N GLY A 87 -16.71 6.17 11.33
CA GLY A 87 -16.16 5.63 12.57
C GLY A 87 -14.70 6.03 12.81
N ASP A 88 -14.29 5.99 14.07
CA ASP A 88 -12.91 6.31 14.47
C ASP A 88 -11.96 5.14 14.23
N TRP A 89 -10.74 5.44 13.78
CA TRP A 89 -9.65 4.49 13.82
C TRP A 89 -9.29 4.14 15.29
N PRO A 90 -8.87 2.89 15.57
CA PRO A 90 -8.37 2.55 16.89
C PRO A 90 -7.17 3.42 17.26
N ARG A 91 -6.97 3.62 18.56
CA ARG A 91 -5.79 4.34 19.04
C ARG A 91 -4.54 3.57 18.64
N VAL A 92 -3.48 4.30 18.27
CA VAL A 92 -2.15 3.72 17.95
C VAL A 92 -1.67 2.74 19.02
N ARG A 93 -1.85 3.07 20.31
CA ARG A 93 -1.52 2.17 21.42
C ARG A 93 -2.25 0.83 21.34
N ASP A 94 -3.49 0.81 20.87
CA ASP A 94 -4.31 -0.40 20.79
C ASP A 94 -3.91 -1.26 19.59
N MET A 95 -3.54 -0.61 18.48
CA MET A 95 -2.96 -1.25 17.30
C MET A 95 -1.64 -1.94 17.65
N ILE A 96 -0.73 -1.24 18.33
CA ILE A 96 0.55 -1.78 18.79
C ILE A 96 0.33 -2.97 19.74
N ARG A 97 -0.57 -2.82 20.73
CA ARG A 97 -0.87 -3.91 21.69
C ARG A 97 -1.40 -5.19 21.02
N ARG A 98 -2.08 -5.07 19.89
CA ARG A 98 -2.60 -6.20 19.10
C ARG A 98 -1.64 -6.66 18.00
N ASN A 99 -0.47 -6.03 17.90
CA ASN A 99 0.48 -6.20 16.81
C ASN A 99 -0.09 -5.90 15.42
N HIS A 100 -1.18 -5.13 15.31
CA HIS A 100 -1.72 -4.66 14.03
C HIS A 100 -0.95 -3.42 13.56
N ARG A 101 0.30 -3.63 13.12
CA ARG A 101 1.29 -2.59 12.84
C ARG A 101 1.59 -2.39 11.36
N LEU A 102 0.88 -3.10 10.48
CA LEU A 102 0.94 -2.92 9.04
C LEU A 102 -0.46 -2.69 8.48
N LEU A 103 -0.68 -1.50 7.91
CA LEU A 103 -1.85 -1.21 7.09
C LEU A 103 -1.46 -1.31 5.63
N VAL A 104 -2.25 -2.04 4.83
CA VAL A 104 -2.02 -2.16 3.40
C VAL A 104 -3.29 -1.76 2.67
N PHE A 105 -3.14 -0.81 1.76
CA PHE A 105 -4.18 -0.33 0.86
C PHE A 105 -3.78 -0.65 -0.57
N THR A 106 -4.76 -0.92 -1.43
CA THR A 106 -4.58 -1.23 -2.86
C THR A 106 -5.49 -0.36 -3.72
N SER A 107 -5.02 -0.03 -4.92
CA SER A 107 -5.81 0.66 -5.95
C SER A 107 -6.77 -0.25 -6.71
N ASP A 108 -6.70 -1.58 -6.56
CA ASP A 108 -7.62 -2.53 -7.18
C ASP A 108 -8.70 -2.96 -6.17
N GLU A 109 -9.96 -2.58 -6.43
CA GLU A 109 -11.12 -2.89 -5.58
C GLU A 109 -11.32 -4.41 -5.38
N SER A 110 -10.96 -5.23 -6.38
CA SER A 110 -11.19 -6.68 -6.34
C SER A 110 -10.43 -7.38 -5.21
N LYS A 111 -9.31 -6.79 -4.79
CA LYS A 111 -8.39 -7.31 -3.77
C LYS A 111 -8.97 -7.28 -2.37
N GLU A 112 -9.92 -6.39 -2.06
CA GLU A 112 -10.56 -6.39 -0.75
C GLU A 112 -11.32 -7.69 -0.53
N ARG A 113 -12.06 -8.15 -1.55
CA ARG A 113 -12.80 -9.42 -1.49
C ARG A 113 -11.89 -10.64 -1.66
N ALA A 114 -10.94 -10.58 -2.59
CA ALA A 114 -10.13 -11.74 -2.95
C ALA A 114 -9.00 -12.03 -1.94
N GLU A 115 -8.40 -10.97 -1.38
CA GLU A 115 -7.15 -11.06 -0.62
C GLU A 115 -7.24 -10.37 0.74
N GLY A 116 -8.34 -9.67 1.05
CA GLY A 116 -8.49 -8.95 2.32
C GLY A 116 -7.58 -7.72 2.42
N ILE A 117 -7.24 -7.10 1.29
CA ILE A 117 -6.44 -5.87 1.23
C ILE A 117 -7.39 -4.68 1.00
N ALA A 118 -7.32 -3.67 1.85
CA ALA A 118 -8.28 -2.57 1.84
C ALA A 118 -8.26 -1.79 0.52
N TYR A 119 -9.42 -1.63 -0.12
CA TYR A 119 -9.52 -0.77 -1.28
C TYR A 119 -9.33 0.68 -0.86
N GLN A 120 -8.28 1.33 -1.37
CA GLN A 120 -7.79 2.58 -0.82
C GLN A 120 -8.87 3.67 -0.77
N TRP A 121 -9.68 3.78 -1.82
CA TRP A 121 -10.68 4.85 -1.97
C TRP A 121 -11.87 4.74 -1.00
N ASN A 122 -12.01 3.62 -0.28
CA ASN A 122 -12.96 3.50 0.82
C ASN A 122 -12.47 4.16 2.12
N PHE A 123 -11.16 4.40 2.25
CA PHE A 123 -10.53 4.78 3.53
C PHE A 123 -9.67 6.05 3.44
N MET A 124 -9.29 6.50 2.26
CA MET A 124 -8.44 7.69 2.08
C MET A 124 -8.99 8.68 1.07
N VAL A 125 -8.62 9.94 1.26
CA VAL A 125 -8.90 11.04 0.32
C VAL A 125 -7.56 11.54 -0.21
N GLU A 126 -7.42 11.60 -1.53
CA GLU A 126 -6.27 12.21 -2.18
C GLU A 126 -6.49 13.73 -2.28
N ASN A 127 -5.58 14.51 -1.72
CA ASN A 127 -5.65 15.97 -1.89
C ASN A 127 -5.03 16.38 -3.23
N GLN A 128 -5.84 16.95 -4.11
CA GLN A 128 -5.44 17.36 -5.45
C GLN A 128 -4.60 18.65 -5.40
N CYS A 129 -3.28 18.52 -5.34
CA CYS A 129 -2.36 19.63 -5.57
C CYS A 129 -2.28 19.96 -7.06
N LYS A 130 -3.28 20.69 -7.58
CA LYS A 130 -3.19 21.25 -8.94
C LYS A 130 -2.16 22.37 -8.92
N LEU A 131 -1.04 22.18 -9.64
CA LEU A 131 -0.28 23.31 -10.17
C LEU A 131 -1.25 24.14 -11.01
N GLN A 132 -1.77 25.23 -10.45
CA GLN A 132 -2.49 26.23 -11.22
C GLN A 132 -1.51 26.72 -12.29
N ARG A 133 -1.71 26.24 -13.52
CA ARG A 133 -0.94 26.66 -14.68
C ARG A 133 -1.12 28.18 -14.76
N TRP A 134 -0.04 28.90 -14.50
CA TRP A 134 -0.02 30.35 -14.30
C TRP A 134 -0.75 31.06 -15.44
N LYS A 135 -1.96 31.58 -15.17
CA LYS A 135 -2.40 32.84 -15.76
C LYS A 135 -2.15 33.89 -14.70
N PHE A 136 -1.21 34.81 -14.99
CA PHE A 136 -0.86 36.01 -14.24
C PHE A 136 -1.80 36.30 -13.06
N LEU A 137 -1.36 35.99 -11.84
CA LEU A 137 -1.62 36.73 -10.60
C LEU A 137 -0.93 35.98 -9.46
N ARG A 138 -0.04 36.70 -8.74
CA ARG A 138 0.68 36.24 -7.56
C ARG A 138 -0.27 35.66 -6.50
N LYS A 139 -0.45 34.35 -6.46
CA LYS A 139 -0.87 33.64 -5.24
C LYS A 139 -0.05 32.36 -5.13
N LYS A 140 0.57 32.15 -3.97
CA LYS A 140 1.25 30.89 -3.62
C LYS A 140 0.25 29.73 -3.84
N PRO A 141 0.68 28.59 -4.41
CA PRO A 141 -0.17 27.42 -4.51
C PRO A 141 -0.64 27.03 -3.10
N ARG A 142 -1.96 26.89 -2.91
CA ARG A 142 -2.53 26.31 -1.71
C ARG A 142 -2.65 24.81 -1.93
N CYS A 143 -2.09 24.04 -1.00
CA CYS A 143 -2.52 22.68 -0.70
C CYS A 143 -3.81 22.74 0.11
#